data_AF-A0A2E9CT52-F1
#
_entry.id   AF-A0A2E9CT52-F1
#
_cell.length_a   1.000
_cell.length_b   1.000
_cell.length_c   1.000
_cell.angle_alpha   90.00
_cell.angle_beta   90.00
_cell.angle_gamma   90.00
#
_symmetry.space_group_name_H-M   'P 1'
#
loop_
_entity.id
_entity.type
_entity.pdbx_description
1 polymer ?
#
loop_
_entity_poly.entity_id
_entity_poly.type
_entity_poly.pdbx_seq_one_letter_code
_entity_poly.pdbx_strand_id
1 'polypeptide(L)'
;MTGAPVPVVPLAPPPPVVLAYGIGVDSTALLIEKHARGEAPDLVLTADTSVEKPATYEYLDVIRPWMRDRGIRFELVSYVPKRFKHWPPYYGILEMCLTNATLPSKSLGGSSCSLKYKKAPQDKFLSTWQPAVDAWARGQRVVRLIGYDAGPRDTARANHALSIDDPLYDCEYPLREWRWDRPDCVARIQAEGLPVPPKSACWLCIANHPSEIRGLPQWCLRLIVLVEARAAPRLHTVEGLWRRSTRARPGSMTAFIRDEHLLPADEIDRIIRDAPLDLIRFQDVAAVIPLGERPTMGDWLDRFHAAFPERGRGRSDALAA
;
A
#
# COMPACT_ATOMS: atom_id res chain seq x y z
N MET A 1 -34.38 -30.71 49.71
CA MET A 1 -34.07 -29.42 49.04
C MET A 1 -33.10 -29.70 47.90
N THR A 2 -33.62 -29.98 46.71
CA THR A 2 -32.81 -30.15 45.49
C THR A 2 -32.80 -28.82 44.77
N GLY A 3 -31.70 -28.06 44.89
CA GLY A 3 -31.53 -26.79 44.20
C GLY A 3 -31.58 -27.00 42.68
N ALA A 4 -32.39 -26.22 41.99
CA ALA A 4 -32.44 -26.22 40.54
C ALA A 4 -31.06 -25.83 39.97
N PRO A 5 -30.56 -26.51 38.93
CA PRO A 5 -29.28 -26.16 38.32
C PRO A 5 -29.35 -24.76 37.71
N VAL A 6 -28.36 -23.92 38.04
CA VAL A 6 -28.18 -22.60 37.44
C VAL A 6 -27.88 -22.80 35.95
N PRO A 7 -28.62 -22.16 35.02
CA PRO A 7 -28.33 -22.28 33.61
C PRO A 7 -26.95 -21.68 33.31
N VAL A 8 -26.03 -22.53 32.83
CA VAL A 8 -24.72 -22.10 32.33
C VAL A 8 -24.96 -21.41 31.00
N VAL A 9 -24.95 -20.07 31.00
CA VAL A 9 -24.99 -19.29 29.75
C VAL A 9 -23.65 -19.50 29.04
N PRO A 10 -23.61 -20.00 27.79
CA PRO A 10 -22.36 -20.11 27.05
C PRO A 10 -21.71 -18.73 26.92
N LEU A 11 -20.45 -18.61 27.34
CA LEU A 11 -19.66 -17.40 27.10
C LEU A 11 -19.63 -17.14 25.59
N ALA A 12 -20.00 -15.93 25.18
CA ALA A 12 -19.90 -15.53 23.79
C ALA A 12 -18.44 -15.68 23.32
N PRO A 13 -18.21 -16.13 22.06
CA PRO A 13 -16.86 -16.22 21.55
C PRO A 13 -16.16 -14.86 21.60
N PRO A 14 -14.83 -14.85 21.79
CA PRO A 14 -14.07 -13.60 21.79
C PRO A 14 -14.19 -12.89 20.43
N PRO A 15 -13.97 -11.57 20.39
CA PRO A 15 -13.89 -10.86 19.12
C PRO A 15 -12.73 -11.40 18.28
N PRO A 16 -12.89 -11.48 16.94
CA PRO A 16 -11.80 -11.91 16.07
C PRO A 16 -10.69 -10.85 16.03
N VAL A 17 -9.45 -11.33 15.91
CA VAL A 17 -8.23 -10.51 15.90
C VAL A 17 -7.66 -10.48 14.48
N VAL A 18 -7.52 -9.28 13.93
CA VAL A 18 -7.05 -9.05 12.57
C VAL A 18 -5.81 -8.20 12.58
N LEU A 19 -4.74 -8.65 11.92
CA LEU A 19 -3.55 -7.84 11.70
C LEU A 19 -3.66 -7.05 10.39
N ALA A 20 -3.59 -5.71 10.50
CA ALA A 20 -3.36 -4.82 9.36
C ALA A 20 -1.87 -4.87 8.98
N TYR A 21 -1.53 -5.75 8.04
CA TYR A 21 -0.16 -6.08 7.67
C TYR A 21 0.34 -5.24 6.48
N GLY A 22 1.26 -4.31 6.76
CA GLY A 22 1.84 -3.42 5.76
C GLY A 22 3.06 -3.99 5.02
N ILE A 23 3.47 -5.23 5.32
CA ILE A 23 4.70 -5.86 4.82
C ILE A 23 5.97 -5.04 5.18
N GLY A 24 5.90 -4.31 6.30
CA GLY A 24 7.02 -3.56 6.85
C GLY A 24 7.63 -4.28 8.06
N VAL A 25 8.73 -3.74 8.56
CA VAL A 25 9.44 -4.25 9.75
C VAL A 25 8.49 -4.39 10.95
N ASP A 26 7.79 -3.33 11.32
CA ASP A 26 6.99 -3.28 12.55
C ASP A 26 5.84 -4.30 12.50
N SER A 27 5.07 -4.33 11.41
CA SER A 27 3.97 -5.27 11.26
C SER A 27 4.44 -6.73 11.17
N THR A 28 5.66 -6.98 10.69
CA THR A 28 6.25 -8.32 10.62
C THR A 28 6.73 -8.78 11.99
N ALA A 29 7.43 -7.92 12.74
CA ALA A 29 7.82 -8.22 14.11
C ALA A 29 6.61 -8.47 15.02
N LEU A 30 5.56 -7.65 14.87
CA LEU A 30 4.30 -7.84 15.59
C LEU A 30 3.68 -9.21 15.31
N LEU A 31 3.55 -9.59 14.02
CA LEU A 31 3.01 -10.89 13.61
C LEU A 31 3.78 -12.05 14.25
N ILE A 32 5.10 -12.01 14.13
CA ILE A 32 6.02 -13.02 14.63
C ILE A 32 5.90 -13.15 16.15
N GLU A 33 5.88 -12.03 16.87
CA GLU A 33 5.81 -12.02 18.32
C GLU A 33 4.44 -12.47 18.84
N LYS A 34 3.34 -12.03 18.22
CA LYS A 34 1.99 -12.50 18.54
C LYS A 34 1.90 -14.02 18.37
N HIS A 35 2.42 -14.57 17.27
CA HIS A 35 2.45 -16.01 17.07
C HIS A 35 3.28 -16.73 18.14
N ALA A 36 4.48 -16.24 18.47
CA ALA A 36 5.35 -16.85 19.47
C ALA A 36 4.74 -16.86 20.89
N ARG A 37 3.84 -15.93 21.19
CA ARG A 37 3.08 -15.88 22.46
C ARG A 37 1.83 -16.76 22.47
N GLY A 38 1.54 -17.48 21.38
CA GLY A 38 0.30 -18.24 21.23
C GLY A 38 -0.93 -17.36 20.97
N GLU A 39 -0.71 -16.10 20.56
CA GLU A 39 -1.74 -15.08 20.30
C GLU A 39 -1.79 -14.73 18.80
N ALA A 40 -1.56 -15.71 17.92
CA ALA A 40 -1.57 -15.47 16.48
C ALA A 40 -2.92 -14.85 16.04
N PRO A 41 -2.91 -13.85 15.13
CA PRO A 41 -4.15 -13.27 14.64
C PRO A 41 -4.95 -14.30 13.84
N ASP A 42 -6.29 -14.23 13.93
CA ASP A 42 -7.21 -15.07 13.16
C ASP A 42 -7.10 -14.80 11.65
N LEU A 43 -6.69 -13.59 11.29
CA LEU A 43 -6.56 -13.13 9.91
C LEU A 43 -5.49 -12.05 9.79
N VAL A 44 -4.65 -12.17 8.77
CA VAL A 44 -3.68 -11.17 8.35
C VAL A 44 -4.15 -10.57 7.02
N LEU A 45 -4.30 -9.24 6.97
CA LEU A 45 -4.73 -8.53 5.76
C LEU A 45 -3.64 -7.58 5.26
N THR A 46 -3.33 -7.67 3.97
CA THR A 46 -2.55 -6.65 3.28
C THR A 46 -3.39 -5.99 2.20
N ALA A 47 -3.35 -4.66 2.15
CA ALA A 47 -3.94 -3.93 1.03
C ALA A 47 -2.93 -3.73 -0.10
N ASP A 48 -3.24 -4.26 -1.27
CA ASP A 48 -2.46 -4.01 -2.48
C ASP A 48 -2.85 -2.67 -3.12
N THR A 49 -1.86 -1.79 -3.26
CA THR A 49 -2.03 -0.48 -3.89
C THR A 49 -1.64 -0.45 -5.36
N SER A 50 -1.15 -1.59 -5.88
CA SER A 50 -0.48 -1.80 -7.18
C SER A 50 0.78 -0.97 -7.40
N VAL A 51 1.26 -0.27 -6.37
CA VAL A 51 2.41 0.63 -6.46
C VAL A 51 3.34 0.52 -5.26
N GLU A 52 3.28 -0.57 -4.49
CA GLU A 52 4.33 -0.86 -3.51
C GLU A 52 5.66 -1.11 -4.24
N LYS A 53 6.78 -0.96 -3.55
CA LYS A 53 8.09 -1.24 -4.16
C LYS A 53 8.21 -2.72 -4.51
N PRO A 54 8.96 -3.08 -5.57
CA PRO A 54 9.19 -4.47 -5.95
C PRO A 54 9.65 -5.34 -4.78
N ALA A 55 10.67 -4.86 -4.03
CA ALA A 55 11.18 -5.55 -2.85
C ALA A 55 10.13 -5.76 -1.72
N THR A 56 9.05 -4.97 -1.69
CA THR A 56 7.92 -5.20 -0.77
C THR A 56 7.06 -6.36 -1.23
N TYR A 57 6.81 -6.50 -2.54
CA TYR A 57 6.11 -7.66 -3.09
C TYR A 57 6.96 -8.93 -3.01
N GLU A 58 8.25 -8.87 -3.33
CA GLU A 58 9.19 -9.99 -3.21
C GLU A 58 9.23 -10.56 -1.77
N TYR A 59 9.06 -9.71 -0.75
CA TYR A 59 9.00 -10.18 0.64
C TYR A 59 7.76 -11.05 0.93
N LEU A 60 6.70 -10.95 0.13
CA LEU A 60 5.56 -11.86 0.23
C LEU A 60 5.94 -13.32 -0.04
N ASP A 61 6.93 -13.56 -0.89
CA ASP A 61 7.45 -14.91 -1.18
C ASP A 61 8.15 -15.52 0.03
N VAL A 62 8.59 -14.69 0.98
CA VAL A 62 9.20 -15.11 2.24
C VAL A 62 8.14 -15.31 3.33
N ILE A 63 7.28 -14.31 3.55
CA ILE A 63 6.40 -14.31 4.72
C ILE A 63 5.13 -15.15 4.51
N ARG A 64 4.64 -15.32 3.27
CA ARG A 64 3.44 -16.14 3.01
C ARG A 64 3.68 -17.62 3.36
N PRO A 65 4.79 -18.27 2.96
CA PRO A 65 5.10 -19.61 3.43
C PRO A 65 5.18 -19.69 4.96
N TRP A 66 5.84 -18.72 5.60
CA TRP A 66 5.97 -18.68 7.06
C TRP A 66 4.60 -18.66 7.76
N MET A 67 3.64 -17.86 7.27
CA MET A 67 2.26 -17.80 7.80
C MET A 67 1.49 -19.10 7.54
N ARG A 68 1.57 -19.63 6.30
CA ARG A 68 0.89 -20.86 5.89
C ARG A 68 1.31 -22.04 6.77
N ASP A 69 2.61 -22.21 6.97
CA ASP A 69 3.17 -23.34 7.73
C ASP A 69 2.81 -23.27 9.23
N ARG A 70 2.32 -22.11 9.69
CA ARG A 70 1.83 -21.85 11.05
C ARG A 70 0.30 -21.78 11.16
N GLY A 71 -0.41 -22.08 10.07
CA GLY A 71 -1.88 -22.04 10.03
C GLY A 71 -2.48 -20.64 10.13
N ILE A 72 -1.69 -19.58 9.89
CA ILE A 72 -2.15 -18.20 9.95
C ILE A 72 -2.76 -17.82 8.61
N ARG A 73 -4.05 -17.47 8.60
CA ARG A 73 -4.73 -17.05 7.38
C ARG A 73 -4.21 -15.68 6.91
N PHE A 74 -3.87 -15.59 5.63
CA PHE A 74 -3.41 -14.36 4.99
C PHE A 74 -4.22 -14.05 3.74
N GLU A 75 -4.59 -12.78 3.54
CA GLU A 75 -5.28 -12.31 2.35
C GLU A 75 -4.65 -11.01 1.82
N LEU A 76 -4.39 -10.99 0.51
CA LEU A 76 -4.03 -9.77 -0.22
C LEU A 76 -5.30 -9.21 -0.86
N VAL A 77 -5.70 -8.02 -0.43
CA VAL A 77 -6.96 -7.39 -0.87
C VAL A 77 -6.70 -6.10 -1.62
N SER A 78 -7.49 -5.85 -2.66
CA SER A 78 -7.27 -4.72 -3.59
C SER A 78 -8.51 -3.85 -3.68
N TYR A 79 -8.32 -2.58 -4.03
CA TYR A 79 -9.45 -1.70 -4.32
C TYR A 79 -10.18 -2.16 -5.59
N VAL A 80 -11.51 -2.25 -5.52
CA VAL A 80 -12.35 -2.52 -6.68
C VAL A 80 -13.15 -1.25 -7.02
N PRO A 81 -12.93 -0.64 -8.20
CA PRO A 81 -13.63 0.57 -8.59
C PRO A 81 -15.14 0.29 -8.75
N LYS A 82 -15.95 1.02 -7.99
CA LYS A 82 -17.42 1.04 -8.14
C LYS A 82 -17.92 2.27 -8.90
N ARG A 83 -17.34 3.42 -8.60
CA ARG A 83 -17.62 4.71 -9.21
C ARG A 83 -16.29 5.42 -9.45
N PHE A 84 -16.04 5.82 -10.68
CA PHE A 84 -14.83 6.52 -11.10
C PHE A 84 -15.21 7.76 -11.91
N LYS A 85 -14.39 8.81 -11.80
CA LYS A 85 -14.68 10.12 -12.40
C LYS A 85 -14.42 10.13 -13.91
N HIS A 86 -13.33 9.51 -14.33
CA HIS A 86 -12.96 9.38 -15.74
C HIS A 86 -12.62 7.93 -16.03
N TRP A 87 -12.90 7.50 -17.26
CA TRP A 87 -12.51 6.20 -17.78
C TRP A 87 -11.01 6.22 -18.17
N PRO A 88 -10.25 5.12 -18.05
CA PRO A 88 -10.66 3.80 -17.57
C PRO A 88 -10.91 3.74 -16.05
N PRO A 89 -11.71 2.77 -15.56
CA PRO A 89 -11.72 2.43 -14.15
C PRO A 89 -10.29 2.23 -13.66
N TYR A 90 -10.00 2.72 -12.46
CA TYR A 90 -8.67 2.60 -11.87
C TYR A 90 -8.72 1.70 -10.63
N TYR A 91 -7.89 0.67 -10.64
CA TYR A 91 -7.81 -0.37 -9.62
C TYR A 91 -6.73 -0.08 -8.58
N GLY A 92 -5.78 0.80 -8.89
CA GLY A 92 -4.71 1.23 -8.00
C GLY A 92 -4.38 2.72 -8.06
N ILE A 93 -3.32 3.10 -7.34
CA ILE A 93 -2.95 4.52 -7.19
C ILE A 93 -2.37 5.09 -8.49
N LEU A 94 -1.54 4.33 -9.21
CA LEU A 94 -0.93 4.78 -10.47
C LEU A 94 -2.01 5.16 -11.49
N GLU A 95 -2.90 4.21 -11.80
CA GLU A 95 -3.98 4.42 -12.76
C GLU A 95 -4.87 5.59 -12.33
N MET A 96 -5.16 5.74 -11.03
CA MET A 96 -5.93 6.88 -10.53
C MET A 96 -5.23 8.21 -10.81
N CYS A 97 -3.92 8.28 -10.58
CA CYS A 97 -3.13 9.49 -10.85
C CYS A 97 -3.13 9.84 -12.34
N LEU A 98 -2.91 8.84 -13.20
CA LEU A 98 -2.87 9.00 -14.66
C LEU A 98 -4.23 9.39 -15.23
N THR A 99 -5.27 8.63 -14.91
CA THR A 99 -6.64 8.83 -15.39
C THR A 99 -7.20 10.19 -14.97
N ASN A 100 -6.89 10.67 -13.76
CA ASN A 100 -7.43 11.92 -13.23
C ASN A 100 -6.48 13.12 -13.39
N ALA A 101 -5.29 12.92 -13.96
CA ALA A 101 -4.26 13.95 -14.07
C ALA A 101 -3.94 14.59 -12.72
N THR A 102 -3.61 13.74 -11.74
CA THR A 102 -3.40 14.17 -10.36
C THR A 102 -2.24 13.40 -9.73
N LEU A 103 -1.89 13.79 -8.50
CA LEU A 103 -0.89 13.11 -7.68
C LEU A 103 -1.61 12.37 -6.54
N PRO A 104 -0.93 11.42 -5.85
CA PRO A 104 -1.46 10.86 -4.62
C PRO A 104 -1.84 11.96 -3.64
N SER A 105 -2.99 11.83 -2.97
CA SER A 105 -3.53 12.90 -2.11
C SER A 105 -2.54 13.40 -1.06
N LYS A 106 -1.64 12.53 -0.59
CA LYS A 106 -0.61 12.89 0.38
C LYS A 106 0.39 13.89 -0.19
N SER A 107 0.69 13.83 -1.49
CA SER A 107 1.47 14.86 -2.18
C SER A 107 0.69 16.18 -2.33
N LEU A 108 -0.63 16.18 -2.14
CA LEU A 108 -1.49 17.37 -2.20
C LEU A 108 -1.98 17.86 -0.81
N GLY A 109 -1.41 17.33 0.29
CA GLY A 109 -1.78 17.75 1.65
C GLY A 109 -2.83 16.87 2.35
N GLY A 110 -3.53 16.00 1.62
CA GLY A 110 -4.58 15.13 2.16
C GLY A 110 -4.10 13.75 2.62
N SER A 111 -5.05 12.86 2.92
CA SER A 111 -4.80 11.47 3.38
C SER A 111 -5.68 10.41 2.69
N SER A 112 -6.50 10.83 1.71
CA SER A 112 -7.49 9.97 1.06
C SER A 112 -6.89 8.78 0.31
N CYS A 113 -5.65 8.84 -0.17
CA CYS A 113 -4.99 7.69 -0.80
C CYS A 113 -4.86 6.50 0.16
N SER A 114 -4.48 6.72 1.41
CA SER A 114 -4.40 5.65 2.42
C SER A 114 -5.79 5.13 2.80
N LEU A 115 -6.79 6.02 2.92
CA LEU A 115 -8.15 5.59 3.22
C LEU A 115 -8.74 4.75 2.08
N LYS A 116 -8.59 5.19 0.83
CA LYS A 116 -9.18 4.56 -0.36
C LYS A 116 -8.49 3.26 -0.76
N TYR A 117 -7.16 3.23 -0.73
CA TYR A 117 -6.38 2.09 -1.24
C TYR A 117 -5.77 1.21 -0.15
N LYS A 118 -5.86 1.59 1.13
CA LYS A 118 -5.40 0.74 2.25
C LYS A 118 -6.53 0.34 3.19
N LYS A 119 -7.26 1.30 3.77
CA LYS A 119 -8.33 0.99 4.74
C LYS A 119 -9.54 0.35 4.06
N ALA A 120 -10.07 0.99 3.01
CA ALA A 120 -11.34 0.59 2.41
C ALA A 120 -11.35 -0.85 1.83
N PRO A 121 -10.28 -1.35 1.15
CA PRO A 121 -10.25 -2.74 0.69
C PRO A 121 -10.29 -3.75 1.85
N GLN A 122 -9.56 -3.48 2.93
CA GLN A 122 -9.56 -4.33 4.12
C GLN A 122 -10.91 -4.32 4.84
N ASP A 123 -11.49 -3.14 5.06
CA ASP A 123 -12.83 -3.01 5.64
C ASP A 123 -13.88 -3.73 4.76
N LYS A 124 -13.74 -3.65 3.43
CA LYS A 124 -14.66 -4.32 2.51
C LYS A 124 -14.55 -5.84 2.57
N PHE A 125 -13.34 -6.38 2.73
CA PHE A 125 -13.13 -7.81 2.92
C PHE A 125 -13.74 -8.27 4.25
N LEU A 126 -13.46 -7.54 5.34
CA LEU A 126 -14.00 -7.84 6.67
C LEU A 126 -15.53 -7.77 6.69
N SER A 127 -16.13 -6.91 5.86
CA SER A 127 -17.59 -6.85 5.71
C SER A 127 -18.23 -8.13 5.16
N THR A 128 -17.43 -9.09 4.71
CA THR A 128 -17.87 -10.37 4.17
C THR A 128 -17.24 -11.57 4.87
N TRP A 129 -16.34 -11.33 5.83
CA TRP A 129 -15.67 -12.38 6.57
C TRP A 129 -16.52 -12.77 7.79
N GLN A 130 -17.00 -14.01 7.82
CA GLN A 130 -18.03 -14.46 8.77
C GLN A 130 -17.70 -14.15 10.24
N PRO A 131 -16.47 -14.38 10.76
CA PRO A 131 -16.13 -14.02 12.13
C PRO A 131 -16.35 -12.55 12.48
N ALA A 132 -16.03 -11.62 11.57
CA ALA A 132 -16.27 -10.20 11.76
C ALA A 132 -17.77 -9.85 11.70
N VAL A 133 -18.49 -10.44 10.75
CA VAL A 133 -19.96 -10.27 10.62
C VAL A 133 -20.67 -10.74 11.89
N ASP A 134 -20.31 -11.91 12.40
CA ASP A 134 -20.91 -12.47 13.61
C ASP A 134 -20.55 -11.63 14.85
N ALA A 135 -19.32 -11.14 14.95
CA ALA A 135 -18.90 -10.24 16.05
C ALA A 135 -19.74 -8.96 16.05
N TRP A 136 -19.88 -8.30 14.91
CA TRP A 136 -20.70 -7.09 14.81
C TRP A 136 -22.18 -7.36 15.06
N ALA A 137 -22.71 -8.51 14.62
CA ALA A 137 -24.09 -8.91 14.91
C ALA A 137 -24.33 -9.11 16.41
N ARG A 138 -23.29 -9.48 17.18
CA ARG A 138 -23.32 -9.56 18.64
C ARG A 138 -23.03 -8.22 19.34
N GLY A 139 -22.81 -7.13 18.60
CA GLY A 139 -22.40 -5.84 19.15
C GLY A 139 -20.95 -5.79 19.63
N GLN A 140 -20.13 -6.80 19.29
CA GLN A 140 -18.69 -6.78 19.52
C GLN A 140 -17.98 -6.00 18.41
N ARG A 141 -16.78 -5.51 18.70
CA ARG A 141 -15.87 -4.91 17.72
C ARG A 141 -14.81 -5.93 17.31
N VAL A 142 -14.30 -5.80 16.09
CA VAL A 142 -13.15 -6.60 15.62
C VAL A 142 -11.88 -5.98 16.19
N VAL A 143 -10.99 -6.78 16.78
CA VAL A 143 -9.69 -6.28 17.25
C VAL A 143 -8.77 -6.11 16.05
N ARG A 144 -8.24 -4.91 15.84
CA ARG A 144 -7.35 -4.56 14.73
C ARG A 144 -5.97 -4.24 15.25
N LEU A 145 -5.02 -5.15 15.02
CA LEU A 145 -3.63 -4.97 15.37
C LEU A 145 -2.95 -4.05 14.35
N ILE A 146 -2.24 -3.03 14.84
CA ILE A 146 -1.50 -2.06 14.02
C ILE A 146 -0.04 -2.02 14.48
N GLY A 147 0.89 -2.25 13.54
CA GLY A 147 2.33 -2.19 13.78
C GLY A 147 2.85 -0.75 13.87
N TYR A 148 2.56 -0.05 14.96
CA TYR A 148 3.18 1.23 15.32
C TYR A 148 4.22 0.99 16.40
N ASP A 149 5.49 1.27 16.11
CA ASP A 149 6.57 1.11 17.08
C ASP A 149 6.53 2.18 18.19
N ALA A 150 7.33 2.00 19.24
CA ALA A 150 7.46 2.92 20.36
C ALA A 150 8.32 4.16 20.03
N GLY A 151 8.84 4.27 18.81
CA GLY A 151 9.63 5.39 18.33
C GLY A 151 8.81 6.68 18.16
N PRO A 152 9.49 7.83 17.95
CA PRO A 152 8.85 9.15 17.98
C PRO A 152 7.83 9.35 16.85
N ARG A 153 8.14 8.84 15.66
CA ARG A 153 7.28 8.99 14.47
C ARG A 153 5.97 8.24 14.62
N ASP A 154 6.03 6.99 15.05
CA ASP A 154 4.84 6.16 15.23
C ASP A 154 4.09 6.51 16.50
N THR A 155 4.75 7.11 17.51
CA THR A 155 4.06 7.76 18.63
C THR A 155 3.14 8.88 18.20
N ALA A 156 3.58 9.77 17.30
CA ALA A 156 2.70 10.83 16.79
C ALA A 156 1.49 10.24 16.03
N ARG A 157 1.68 9.14 15.29
CA ARG A 157 0.62 8.46 14.54
C ARG A 157 -0.36 7.72 15.45
N ALA A 158 0.15 7.04 16.49
CA ALA A 158 -0.65 6.34 17.48
C ALA A 158 -1.53 7.33 18.26
N ASN A 159 -0.97 8.46 18.72
CA ASN A 159 -1.72 9.49 19.43
C ASN A 159 -2.87 10.06 18.60
N HIS A 160 -2.65 10.28 17.30
CA HIS A 160 -3.72 10.70 16.39
C HIS A 160 -4.76 9.61 16.18
N ALA A 161 -4.35 8.34 16.10
CA ALA A 161 -5.28 7.23 15.92
C ALA A 161 -6.16 7.00 17.16
N LEU A 162 -5.62 7.21 18.37
CA LEU A 162 -6.36 7.14 19.63
C LEU A 162 -7.48 8.20 19.74
N SER A 163 -7.41 9.29 18.96
CA SER A 163 -8.48 10.30 18.93
C SER A 163 -9.63 9.94 17.99
N ILE A 164 -9.61 8.76 17.36
CA ILE A 164 -10.61 8.32 16.38
C ILE A 164 -11.32 7.09 16.95
N ASP A 165 -12.60 7.23 17.29
CA ASP A 165 -13.46 6.08 17.65
C ASP A 165 -14.08 5.48 16.38
N ASP A 166 -13.86 4.19 16.16
CA ASP A 166 -14.46 3.43 15.06
C ASP A 166 -15.42 2.40 15.67
N PRO A 167 -16.74 2.50 15.41
CA PRO A 167 -17.73 1.65 16.07
C PRO A 167 -17.60 0.15 15.71
N LEU A 168 -16.82 -0.19 14.69
CA LEU A 168 -16.63 -1.57 14.23
C LEU A 168 -15.31 -2.20 14.68
N TYR A 169 -14.35 -1.39 15.16
CA TYR A 169 -12.99 -1.84 15.41
C TYR A 169 -12.41 -1.28 16.71
N ASP A 170 -11.79 -2.16 17.48
CA ASP A 170 -10.88 -1.76 18.56
C ASP A 170 -9.45 -1.89 18.06
N CYS A 171 -8.74 -0.78 17.93
CA CYS A 171 -7.37 -0.77 17.41
C CYS A 171 -6.36 -0.94 18.55
N GLU A 172 -5.51 -1.95 18.45
CA GLU A 172 -4.46 -2.24 19.42
C GLU A 172 -3.07 -1.98 18.83
N TYR A 173 -2.11 -1.63 19.70
CA TYR A 173 -0.74 -1.29 19.32
C TYR A 173 0.28 -2.09 20.15
N PRO A 174 0.35 -3.43 20.00
CA PRO A 174 1.14 -4.30 20.88
C PRO A 174 2.63 -3.92 20.99
N LEU A 175 3.26 -3.47 19.89
CA LEU A 175 4.66 -3.04 19.93
C LEU A 175 4.90 -1.89 20.92
N ARG A 176 3.92 -1.01 21.11
CA ARG A 176 4.01 0.08 22.09
C ARG A 176 3.85 -0.43 23.52
N GLU A 177 2.97 -1.39 23.73
CA GLU A 177 2.77 -2.04 25.03
C GLU A 177 4.03 -2.79 25.46
N TRP A 178 4.70 -3.45 24.51
CA TRP A 178 6.00 -4.11 24.72
C TRP A 178 7.18 -3.14 24.73
N ARG A 179 6.93 -1.85 24.42
CA ARG A 179 7.93 -0.78 24.32
C ARG A 179 9.01 -1.05 23.27
N TRP A 180 8.67 -1.76 22.21
CA TRP A 180 9.58 -2.09 21.11
C TRP A 180 9.72 -0.92 20.15
N ASP A 181 10.95 -0.53 19.88
CA ASP A 181 11.29 0.38 18.81
C ASP A 181 11.70 -0.37 17.53
N ARG A 182 12.22 0.38 16.55
CA ARG A 182 12.63 -0.20 15.26
C ARG A 182 13.75 -1.25 15.42
N PRO A 183 14.87 -0.97 16.11
CA PRO A 183 15.86 -1.99 16.47
C PRO A 183 15.28 -3.26 17.09
N ASP A 184 14.37 -3.14 18.06
CA ASP A 184 13.76 -4.32 18.70
C ASP A 184 12.98 -5.17 17.67
N CYS A 185 12.21 -4.51 16.81
CA CYS A 185 11.48 -5.18 15.73
C CYS A 185 12.42 -5.91 14.76
N VAL A 186 13.53 -5.27 14.39
CA VAL A 186 14.56 -5.89 13.52
C VAL A 186 15.17 -7.12 14.19
N ALA A 187 15.57 -7.00 15.46
CA ALA A 187 16.16 -8.09 16.22
C ALA A 187 15.19 -9.27 16.35
N ARG A 188 13.89 -9.02 16.57
CA ARG A 188 12.89 -10.09 16.68
C ARG A 188 12.74 -10.88 15.37
N ILE A 189 12.73 -10.19 14.22
CA ILE A 189 12.63 -10.83 12.90
C ILE A 189 13.86 -11.69 12.64
N GLN A 190 15.05 -11.17 12.95
CA GLN A 190 16.31 -11.91 12.80
C GLN A 190 16.36 -13.14 13.71
N ALA A 191 15.86 -13.04 14.94
CA ALA A 191 15.77 -14.15 15.88
C ALA A 191 14.81 -15.26 15.39
N GLU A 192 13.81 -14.93 14.56
CA GLU A 192 12.95 -15.91 13.87
C GLU A 192 13.68 -16.61 12.69
N GLY A 193 14.88 -16.17 12.34
CA GLY A 193 15.62 -16.66 11.16
C GLY A 193 15.09 -16.08 9.83
N LEU A 194 14.28 -15.03 9.88
CA LEU A 194 13.74 -14.39 8.68
C LEU A 194 14.61 -13.19 8.24
N PRO A 195 14.71 -12.91 6.94
CA PRO A 195 15.28 -11.66 6.47
C PRO A 195 14.43 -10.47 6.93
N VAL A 196 15.07 -9.34 7.21
CA VAL A 196 14.36 -8.12 7.61
C VAL A 196 13.70 -7.51 6.37
N PRO A 197 12.38 -7.25 6.37
CA PRO A 197 11.72 -6.66 5.21
C PRO A 197 12.23 -5.24 4.97
N PRO A 198 12.29 -4.79 3.70
CA PRO A 198 12.62 -3.41 3.39
C PRO A 198 11.52 -2.47 3.90
N LYS A 199 11.78 -1.16 3.85
CA LYS A 199 10.75 -0.16 4.12
C LYS A 199 9.61 -0.29 3.09
N SER A 200 8.45 -0.73 3.57
CA SER A 200 7.19 -0.80 2.81
C SER A 200 6.62 0.60 2.58
N ALA A 201 6.55 1.03 1.33
CA ALA A 201 5.86 2.24 0.93
C ALA A 201 5.61 2.23 -0.58
N CYS A 202 4.51 2.85 -1.01
CA CYS A 202 4.28 3.11 -2.43
C CYS A 202 5.46 3.88 -3.02
N TRP A 203 5.99 3.51 -4.18
CA TRP A 203 7.09 4.25 -4.82
C TRP A 203 6.66 5.65 -5.29
N LEU A 204 5.36 5.90 -5.50
CA LEU A 204 4.78 7.24 -5.72
C LEU A 204 4.59 8.08 -4.45
N CYS A 205 4.94 7.57 -3.26
CA CYS A 205 4.67 8.28 -2.01
C CYS A 205 5.65 9.43 -1.77
N ILE A 206 5.15 10.59 -1.34
CA ILE A 206 5.96 11.72 -0.86
C ILE A 206 6.96 11.34 0.25
N ALA A 207 6.67 10.29 1.02
CA ALA A 207 7.47 9.81 2.13
C ALA A 207 8.71 8.98 1.71
N ASN A 208 8.93 8.79 0.40
CA ASN A 208 10.19 8.24 -0.10
C ASN A 208 11.33 9.23 0.14
N HIS A 209 12.43 8.72 0.67
CA HIS A 209 13.72 9.39 0.79
C HIS A 209 14.45 9.35 -0.56
N PRO A 210 15.32 10.35 -0.88
CA PRO A 210 16.16 10.32 -2.08
C PRO A 210 16.88 9.00 -2.35
N SER A 211 17.46 8.36 -1.32
CA SER A 211 18.12 7.06 -1.46
C SER A 211 17.16 5.93 -1.87
N GLU A 212 15.89 6.00 -1.46
CA GLU A 212 14.88 5.02 -1.89
C GLU A 212 14.54 5.19 -3.37
N ILE A 213 14.54 6.43 -3.89
CA ILE A 213 14.32 6.70 -5.32
C ILE A 213 15.50 6.22 -6.16
N ARG A 214 16.74 6.43 -5.70
CA ARG A 214 17.95 5.94 -6.38
C ARG A 214 17.95 4.42 -6.59
N GLY A 215 17.34 3.67 -5.67
CA GLY A 215 17.25 2.21 -5.72
C GLY A 215 16.07 1.66 -6.52
N LEU A 216 15.23 2.51 -7.11
CA LEU A 216 14.08 2.03 -7.88
C LEU A 216 14.50 1.52 -9.27
N PRO A 217 13.84 0.48 -9.81
CA PRO A 217 14.01 0.10 -11.21
C PRO A 217 13.65 1.24 -12.17
N GLN A 218 14.27 1.24 -13.36
CA GLN A 218 14.04 2.29 -14.37
C GLN A 218 12.57 2.41 -14.75
N TRP A 219 11.82 1.31 -14.83
CA TRP A 219 10.38 1.37 -15.13
C TRP A 219 9.58 2.14 -14.07
N CYS A 220 9.93 2.06 -12.78
CA CYS A 220 9.30 2.88 -11.73
C CYS A 220 9.64 4.35 -11.94
N LEU A 221 10.90 4.65 -12.25
CA LEU A 221 11.36 6.03 -12.50
C LEU A 221 10.61 6.65 -13.69
N ARG A 222 10.42 5.90 -14.79
CA ARG A 222 9.65 6.33 -15.97
C ARG A 222 8.21 6.68 -15.59
N LEU A 223 7.57 5.84 -14.75
CA LEU A 223 6.20 6.09 -14.30
C LEU A 223 6.11 7.28 -13.32
N ILE A 224 7.12 7.54 -12.51
CA ILE A 224 7.22 8.76 -11.71
C ILE A 224 7.21 9.98 -12.63
N VAL A 225 8.07 9.98 -13.66
CA VAL A 225 8.14 11.07 -14.64
C VAL A 225 6.79 11.25 -15.33
N LEU A 226 6.17 10.16 -15.78
CA LEU A 226 4.87 10.19 -16.44
C LEU A 226 3.77 10.78 -15.53
N VAL A 227 3.68 10.34 -14.27
CA VAL A 227 2.66 10.82 -13.32
C VAL A 227 2.80 12.32 -13.08
N GLU A 228 4.03 12.80 -12.85
CA GLU A 228 4.27 14.23 -12.64
C GLU A 228 4.00 15.03 -13.92
N ALA A 229 4.45 14.57 -15.08
CA ALA A 229 4.18 15.22 -16.37
C ALA A 229 2.68 15.32 -16.67
N ARG A 230 1.95 14.23 -16.41
CA ARG A 230 0.49 14.15 -16.63
C ARG A 230 -0.28 15.10 -15.71
N ALA A 231 0.18 15.28 -14.48
CA ALA A 231 -0.45 16.14 -13.49
C ALA A 231 -0.03 17.61 -13.60
N ALA A 232 1.17 17.92 -14.10
CA ALA A 232 1.79 19.24 -14.10
C ALA A 232 0.87 20.40 -14.53
N PRO A 233 0.05 20.31 -15.60
CA PRO A 233 -0.85 21.40 -16.00
C PRO A 233 -1.91 21.77 -14.96
N ARG A 234 -2.16 20.92 -13.95
CA ARG A 234 -3.17 21.09 -12.90
C ARG A 234 -2.56 21.35 -11.52
N LEU A 235 -1.24 21.42 -11.41
CA LEU A 235 -0.56 21.66 -10.14
C LEU A 235 -0.43 23.17 -9.90
N HIS A 236 -1.11 23.68 -8.88
CA HIS A 236 -1.08 25.11 -8.51
C HIS A 236 -0.46 25.37 -7.14
N THR A 237 -0.43 24.35 -6.27
CA THR A 237 0.01 24.49 -4.86
C THR A 237 1.33 23.76 -4.56
N VAL A 238 1.77 22.92 -5.50
CA VAL A 238 2.92 22.01 -5.39
C VAL A 238 3.64 21.93 -6.74
N GLU A 239 4.93 21.60 -6.69
CA GLU A 239 5.82 21.40 -7.86
C GLU A 239 5.78 19.94 -8.35
N GLY A 240 5.49 18.97 -7.47
CA GLY A 240 5.43 17.54 -7.80
C GLY A 240 5.13 16.64 -6.61
N LEU A 241 5.50 15.37 -6.69
CA LEU A 241 5.26 14.34 -5.69
C LEU A 241 5.87 14.68 -4.32
N TRP A 242 6.97 15.44 -4.29
CA TRP A 242 7.62 15.94 -3.08
C TRP A 242 7.14 17.31 -2.61
N ARG A 243 6.04 17.80 -3.18
CA ARG A 243 5.44 19.11 -2.90
C ARG A 243 6.32 20.26 -3.35
N ARG A 244 7.12 20.84 -2.45
CA ARG A 244 7.90 22.05 -2.69
C ARG A 244 9.37 21.76 -2.51
N SER A 245 10.19 22.47 -3.26
CA SER A 245 11.63 22.39 -3.11
C SER A 245 12.07 22.77 -1.70
N THR A 246 13.05 22.04 -1.20
CA THR A 246 13.70 22.27 0.09
C THR A 246 15.21 22.35 -0.14
N ARG A 247 15.98 22.72 0.89
CA ARG A 247 17.45 22.68 0.79
C ARG A 247 18.01 21.26 0.53
N ALA A 248 17.26 20.22 0.90
CA ALA A 248 17.72 18.83 0.81
C ALA A 248 17.34 18.13 -0.49
N ARG A 249 16.29 18.59 -1.18
CA ARG A 249 15.74 17.96 -2.39
C ARG A 249 14.75 18.87 -3.13
N PRO A 250 14.58 18.69 -4.46
CA PRO A 250 13.54 19.39 -5.22
C PRO A 250 12.13 18.94 -4.82
N GLY A 251 11.12 19.75 -5.19
CA GLY A 251 9.70 19.45 -4.94
C GLY A 251 9.11 18.40 -5.88
N SER A 252 9.79 18.14 -6.99
CA SER A 252 9.46 17.10 -7.98
C SER A 252 10.45 15.94 -7.89
N MET A 253 9.95 14.71 -7.94
CA MET A 253 10.81 13.54 -8.07
C MET A 253 11.43 13.45 -9.48
N THR A 254 10.75 13.92 -10.52
CA THR A 254 11.28 14.03 -11.89
C THR A 254 12.52 14.92 -11.95
N ALA A 255 12.50 16.08 -11.27
CA ALA A 255 13.66 16.96 -11.17
C ALA A 255 14.84 16.20 -10.52
N PHE A 256 14.60 15.52 -9.41
CA PHE A 256 15.62 14.70 -8.75
C PHE A 256 16.16 13.56 -9.63
N ILE A 257 15.28 12.85 -10.34
CA ILE A 257 15.65 11.78 -11.28
C ILE A 257 16.56 12.32 -12.39
N ARG A 258 16.27 13.52 -12.90
CA ARG A 258 17.12 14.21 -13.89
C ARG A 258 18.46 14.63 -13.30
N ASP A 259 18.44 15.33 -12.17
CA ASP A 259 19.65 15.89 -11.54
C ASP A 259 20.65 14.79 -11.14
N GLU A 260 20.14 13.66 -10.67
CA GLU A 260 20.93 12.49 -10.27
C GLU A 260 21.22 11.53 -11.44
N HIS A 261 20.80 11.88 -12.66
CA HIS A 261 21.02 11.10 -13.88
C HIS A 261 20.52 9.64 -13.77
N LEU A 262 19.42 9.42 -13.05
CA LEU A 262 18.83 8.09 -12.86
C LEU A 262 18.08 7.58 -14.09
N LEU A 263 17.73 8.50 -15.01
CA LEU A 263 17.27 8.21 -16.36
C LEU A 263 17.97 9.15 -17.37
N PRO A 264 18.14 8.74 -18.64
CA PRO A 264 18.65 9.63 -19.69
C PRO A 264 17.77 10.88 -19.85
N ALA A 265 18.39 12.06 -20.00
CA ALA A 265 17.65 13.32 -20.08
C ALA A 265 16.69 13.37 -21.28
N ASP A 266 17.10 12.83 -22.42
CA ASP A 266 16.28 12.69 -23.64
C ASP A 266 15.08 11.76 -23.44
N GLU A 267 15.23 10.73 -22.60
CA GLU A 267 14.14 9.84 -22.22
C GLU A 267 13.11 10.58 -21.37
N ILE A 268 13.56 11.34 -20.37
CA ILE A 268 12.69 12.17 -19.53
C ILE A 268 11.95 13.21 -20.39
N ASP A 269 12.67 13.90 -21.29
CA ASP A 269 12.08 14.89 -22.22
C ASP A 269 11.03 14.27 -23.13
N ARG A 270 11.28 13.06 -23.65
CA ARG A 270 10.33 12.31 -24.47
C ARG A 270 9.07 11.95 -23.67
N ILE A 271 9.21 11.44 -22.45
CA ILE A 271 8.06 11.13 -21.59
C ILE A 271 7.22 12.38 -21.34
N ILE A 272 7.85 13.49 -20.94
CA ILE A 272 7.16 14.75 -20.62
C ILE A 272 6.39 15.29 -21.83
N ARG A 273 7.02 15.26 -23.02
CA ARG A 273 6.45 15.82 -24.25
C ARG A 273 5.32 14.97 -24.84
N ASP A 274 5.52 13.65 -24.90
CA ASP A 274 4.69 12.79 -25.77
C ASP A 274 3.65 12.00 -24.97
N ALA A 275 4.02 11.40 -23.84
CA ALA A 275 3.20 10.39 -23.17
C ALA A 275 1.89 10.94 -22.55
N PRO A 276 1.84 12.15 -21.96
CA PRO A 276 0.57 12.72 -21.48
C PRO A 276 -0.46 12.93 -22.61
N LEU A 277 -0.02 13.38 -23.78
CA LEU A 277 -0.90 13.59 -24.94
C LEU A 277 -1.35 12.25 -25.53
N ASP A 278 -0.44 11.28 -25.61
CA ASP A 278 -0.78 9.92 -26.04
C ASP A 278 -1.83 9.28 -25.13
N LEU A 279 -1.70 9.42 -23.80
CA LEU A 279 -2.68 8.94 -22.84
C LEU A 279 -4.05 9.60 -23.02
N ILE A 280 -4.09 10.92 -23.27
CA ILE A 280 -5.36 11.63 -23.53
C ILE A 280 -6.02 11.05 -24.79
N ARG A 281 -5.26 10.89 -25.88
CA ARG A 281 -5.77 10.29 -27.13
C ARG A 281 -6.29 8.86 -26.90
N PHE A 282 -5.58 8.08 -26.10
CA PHE A 282 -6.03 6.74 -25.71
C PHE A 282 -7.39 6.79 -25.00
N GLN A 283 -7.58 7.71 -24.05
CA GLN A 283 -8.86 7.88 -23.35
C GLN A 283 -9.97 8.33 -24.31
N ASP A 284 -9.68 9.24 -25.25
CA ASP A 284 -10.64 9.73 -26.24
C ASP A 284 -11.08 8.62 -27.21
N VAL A 285 -10.14 7.84 -27.72
CA VAL A 285 -10.44 6.69 -28.60
C VAL A 285 -11.22 5.62 -27.86
N ALA A 286 -10.85 5.30 -26.63
CA ALA A 286 -11.59 4.30 -25.87
C ALA A 286 -13.01 4.77 -25.49
N ALA A 287 -13.26 6.09 -25.41
CA ALA A 287 -14.58 6.61 -25.12
C ALA A 287 -15.64 6.27 -26.19
N VAL A 288 -15.21 5.99 -27.44
CA VAL A 288 -16.11 5.60 -28.54
C VAL A 288 -16.26 4.07 -28.72
N ILE A 289 -15.44 3.27 -28.02
CA ILE A 289 -15.51 1.80 -28.07
C ILE A 289 -16.61 1.30 -27.09
N PRO A 290 -17.35 0.22 -27.39
CA PRO A 290 -18.27 -0.40 -26.44
C PRO A 290 -17.58 -0.83 -25.15
N LEU A 291 -18.23 -0.65 -23.99
CA LEU A 291 -17.60 -0.84 -22.67
C LEU A 291 -16.88 -2.21 -22.48
N GLY A 292 -17.44 -3.29 -23.03
CA GLY A 292 -16.86 -4.64 -22.91
C GLY A 292 -15.62 -4.89 -23.76
N GLU A 293 -15.32 -4.01 -24.72
CA GLU A 293 -14.22 -4.13 -25.68
C GLU A 293 -13.17 -3.03 -25.49
N ARG A 294 -13.38 -2.11 -24.54
CA ARG A 294 -12.44 -1.01 -24.33
C ARG A 294 -11.11 -1.54 -23.81
N PRO A 295 -9.97 -1.08 -24.35
CA PRO A 295 -8.67 -1.42 -23.81
C PRO A 295 -8.52 -0.95 -22.35
N THR A 296 -7.62 -1.53 -21.58
CA THR A 296 -7.41 -1.15 -20.17
C THR A 296 -6.29 -0.12 -20.02
N MET A 297 -6.18 0.50 -18.83
CA MET A 297 -4.99 1.31 -18.51
C MET A 297 -3.71 0.46 -18.57
N GLY A 298 -3.80 -0.84 -18.21
CA GLY A 298 -2.73 -1.82 -18.36
C GLY A 298 -2.24 -1.90 -19.81
N ASP A 299 -3.15 -2.08 -20.78
CA ASP A 299 -2.80 -2.19 -22.20
C ASP A 299 -2.08 -0.92 -22.72
N TRP A 300 -2.40 0.24 -22.17
CA TRP A 300 -1.69 1.47 -22.49
C TRP A 300 -0.32 1.54 -21.81
N LEU A 301 -0.23 1.15 -20.53
CA LEU A 301 1.03 1.09 -19.79
C LEU A 301 2.02 0.10 -20.41
N ASP A 302 1.57 -1.05 -20.90
CA ASP A 302 2.41 -2.03 -21.60
C ASP A 302 3.03 -1.43 -22.86
N ARG A 303 2.24 -0.70 -23.65
CA ARG A 303 2.74 0.03 -24.84
C ARG A 303 3.69 1.16 -24.45
N PHE A 304 3.40 1.89 -23.38
CA PHE A 304 4.30 2.91 -22.83
C PHE A 304 5.64 2.29 -22.46
N HIS A 305 5.66 1.16 -21.75
CA HIS A 305 6.89 0.47 -21.37
C HIS A 305 7.65 -0.08 -22.59
N ALA A 306 6.96 -0.67 -23.56
CA ALA A 306 7.58 -1.17 -24.78
C ALA A 306 8.30 -0.08 -25.60
N ALA A 307 7.95 1.20 -25.43
CA ALA A 307 8.61 2.31 -26.09
C ALA A 307 10.02 2.64 -25.54
N PHE A 308 10.42 2.02 -24.43
CA PHE A 308 11.69 2.21 -23.73
C PHE A 308 12.37 0.86 -23.47
N PRO A 309 13.30 0.41 -24.33
CA PRO A 309 14.01 -0.83 -24.08
C PRO A 309 14.82 -0.75 -22.79
N GLU A 310 14.75 -1.81 -21.97
CA GLU A 310 15.59 -2.01 -20.80
C GLU A 310 17.08 -1.92 -21.18
N ARG A 311 17.76 -0.84 -20.80
CA ARG A 311 19.22 -0.73 -20.95
C ARG A 311 19.88 -1.39 -19.75
N GLY A 312 20.07 -2.71 -19.84
CA GLY A 312 21.02 -3.47 -19.02
C GLY A 312 20.52 -3.98 -17.66
N ARG A 313 19.92 -5.16 -17.67
CA ARG A 313 20.48 -6.38 -17.05
C ARG A 313 20.25 -7.53 -18.04
N GLY A 314 21.26 -8.38 -18.23
CA GLY A 314 21.14 -9.55 -19.10
C GLY A 314 19.99 -10.46 -18.67
N ARG A 315 19.35 -11.06 -19.69
CA ARG A 315 18.43 -12.21 -19.70
C ARG A 315 17.78 -12.65 -18.37
N SER A 316 16.45 -12.84 -18.48
CA SER A 316 15.47 -13.38 -17.52
C SER A 316 14.83 -12.25 -16.69
N ASP A 317 13.51 -12.02 -16.71
CA ASP A 317 12.43 -13.00 -16.75
C ASP A 317 11.20 -12.51 -17.52
N ALA A 318 10.54 -13.49 -18.14
CA ALA A 318 9.27 -13.37 -18.79
C ALA A 318 8.17 -13.01 -17.79
N LEU A 319 7.46 -11.91 -18.05
CA LEU A 319 6.15 -11.67 -17.47
C LEU A 319 5.12 -12.51 -18.24
N ALA A 320 4.90 -13.72 -17.74
CA ALA A 320 3.73 -14.56 -18.04
C ALA A 320 3.47 -15.51 -16.85
N ALA A 321 2.67 -15.05 -15.88
CA ALA A 321 1.74 -15.82 -15.03
C ALA A 321 1.12 -14.89 -13.98
#